data_AF-A0A9E4W9S8-F1
#
_entry.id   AF-A0A9E4W9S8-F1
#
_cell.length_a   1.000
_cell.length_b   1.000
_cell.length_c   1.000
_cell.angle_alpha   90.00
_cell.angle_beta   90.00
_cell.angle_gamma   90.00
#
_symmetry.space_group_name_H-M   'P 1'
#
loop_
_entity.id
_entity.type
_entity.pdbx_description
1 polymer ?
#
loop_
_entity_poly.entity_id
_entity_poly.type
_entity_poly.pdbx_seq_one_letter_code
_entity_poly.pdbx_strand_id
1 'polypeptide(L)'
;MEQIPEGARTVHTDYDTVYLRDHEPEAPDLRRLYENAKRDQWNVSTDIDWTQPVDLDEGFVADGLIDIHGTKFWDKMNNKEKGEMNRLFSAWRLSQLYHGEHGAVLVCGQLANVLPTADGKYFMATQVMDEARHTEFFQRYLGERVGKV
;
A
#
# COMPACT_ATOMS: atom_id res chain seq x y z
N MET A 1 -19.71 -23.92 3.17
CA MET A 1 -18.66 -22.90 3.05
C MET A 1 -17.79 -23.29 1.89
N GLU A 2 -17.64 -22.39 0.93
CA GLU A 2 -16.71 -22.57 -0.18
C GLU A 2 -15.29 -22.75 0.40
N GLN A 3 -14.54 -23.73 -0.11
CA GLN A 3 -13.17 -23.96 0.34
C GLN A 3 -12.34 -22.71 0.02
N ILE A 4 -11.60 -22.20 1.01
CA ILE A 4 -10.65 -21.11 0.78
C ILE A 4 -9.61 -21.55 -0.27
N PRO A 5 -9.26 -20.70 -1.25
CA PRO A 5 -8.26 -21.05 -2.26
C PRO A 5 -6.91 -21.44 -1.65
N GLU A 6 -6.15 -22.26 -2.37
CA GLU A 6 -4.79 -22.63 -1.99
C GLU A 6 -3.92 -21.36 -1.84
N GLY A 7 -3.24 -21.24 -0.70
CA GLY A 7 -2.44 -20.05 -0.34
C GLY A 7 -3.18 -18.98 0.48
N ALA A 8 -4.51 -19.03 0.56
CA ALA A 8 -5.27 -18.17 1.46
C ALA A 8 -5.17 -18.66 2.92
N ARG A 9 -5.19 -17.72 3.88
CA ARG A 9 -5.23 -18.02 5.31
C ARG A 9 -6.43 -17.32 5.95
N THR A 10 -7.18 -18.08 6.74
CA THR A 10 -8.26 -17.52 7.56
C THR A 10 -7.68 -16.84 8.78
N VAL A 11 -8.10 -15.60 9.02
CA VAL A 11 -7.84 -14.87 10.28
C VAL A 11 -9.17 -14.75 11.01
N HIS A 12 -9.28 -15.38 12.18
CA HIS A 12 -10.48 -15.28 13.00
C HIS A 12 -10.50 -13.98 13.79
N THR A 13 -11.66 -13.30 13.81
CA THR A 13 -11.83 -11.98 14.42
C THR A 13 -13.16 -11.91 15.16
N ASP A 14 -13.17 -11.29 16.34
CA ASP A 14 -14.35 -11.04 17.16
C ASP A 14 -14.32 -9.57 17.62
N TYR A 15 -15.38 -8.82 17.32
CA TYR A 15 -15.53 -7.41 17.71
C TYR A 15 -16.98 -6.93 17.63
N ASP A 16 -17.33 -5.99 18.51
CA ASP A 16 -18.62 -5.31 18.47
C ASP A 16 -18.67 -4.28 17.33
N THR A 17 -19.77 -4.27 16.58
CA THR A 17 -20.01 -3.27 15.53
C THR A 17 -20.85 -2.12 16.06
N VAL A 18 -20.48 -0.89 15.71
CA VAL A 18 -21.21 0.32 16.09
C VAL A 18 -22.08 0.78 14.93
N TYR A 19 -23.39 0.71 15.12
CA TYR A 19 -24.39 1.31 14.22
C TYR A 19 -24.75 2.72 14.71
N LEU A 20 -24.60 3.71 13.83
CA LEU A 20 -24.89 5.11 14.15
C LEU A 20 -26.25 5.53 13.59
N ARG A 21 -27.00 6.27 14.40
CA ARG A 21 -28.24 6.93 13.96
C ARG A 21 -27.96 8.34 13.47
N ASP A 22 -27.12 9.07 14.20
CA ASP A 22 -26.78 10.46 13.94
C ASP A 22 -25.42 10.57 13.22
N HIS A 23 -25.30 11.52 12.32
CA HIS A 23 -24.14 11.68 11.42
C HIS A 23 -23.60 13.11 11.39
N GLU A 24 -23.90 13.88 12.43
CA GLU A 24 -23.41 15.24 12.57
C GLU A 24 -21.87 15.24 12.62
N PRO A 25 -21.20 16.25 12.04
CA PRO A 25 -19.75 16.36 12.11
C PRO A 25 -19.29 16.60 13.55
N GLU A 26 -18.43 15.71 14.05
CA GLU A 26 -17.85 15.75 15.41
C GLU A 26 -16.32 15.90 15.38
N ALA A 27 -15.69 15.52 14.27
CA ALA A 27 -14.25 15.60 14.04
C ALA A 27 -13.97 16.29 12.68
N PRO A 28 -13.97 17.63 12.63
CA PRO A 28 -13.79 18.39 11.39
C PRO A 28 -12.52 18.05 10.60
N ASP A 29 -11.43 17.67 11.28
CA ASP A 29 -10.20 17.25 10.62
C ASP A 29 -10.35 15.93 9.86
N LEU A 30 -11.04 14.94 10.44
CA LEU A 30 -11.33 13.68 9.76
C LEU A 30 -12.31 13.90 8.61
N ARG A 31 -13.30 14.77 8.79
CA ARG A 31 -14.19 15.20 7.71
C ARG A 31 -13.41 15.83 6.55
N ARG A 32 -12.44 16.69 6.86
CA ARG A 32 -11.58 17.32 5.85
C ARG A 32 -10.73 16.29 5.11
N LEU A 33 -10.17 15.31 5.81
CA LEU A 33 -9.42 14.22 5.17
C LEU A 33 -10.33 13.38 4.25
N TYR A 34 -11.54 13.07 4.68
CA TYR A 34 -12.55 12.40 3.86
C TYR A 34 -12.91 13.18 2.59
N GLU A 35 -13.13 14.50 2.70
CA GLU A 35 -13.41 15.35 1.54
C GLU A 35 -12.21 15.42 0.57
N ASN A 36 -10.99 15.52 1.11
CA ASN A 36 -9.78 15.48 0.29
C ASN A 36 -9.64 14.13 -0.43
N ALA A 37 -9.85 13.03 0.29
CA ALA A 37 -9.77 11.69 -0.28
C ALA A 37 -10.74 11.53 -1.44
N LYS A 38 -12.01 11.97 -1.32
CA LYS A 38 -12.98 11.90 -2.43
C LYS A 38 -12.57 12.75 -3.63
N ARG A 39 -12.05 13.96 -3.40
CA ARG A 39 -11.70 14.91 -4.46
C ARG A 39 -10.46 14.47 -5.23
N ASP A 40 -9.44 14.01 -4.50
CA ASP A 40 -8.09 13.79 -5.02
C ASP A 40 -7.79 12.29 -5.23
N GLN A 41 -8.83 11.47 -5.44
CA GLN A 41 -8.63 10.08 -5.84
C GLN A 41 -7.94 10.01 -7.20
N TRP A 42 -6.97 9.10 -7.29
CA TRP A 42 -6.35 8.71 -8.55
C TRP A 42 -6.74 7.26 -8.89
N ASN A 43 -6.55 6.88 -10.14
CA ASN A 43 -6.90 5.57 -10.67
C ASN A 43 -5.66 4.90 -11.28
N VAL A 44 -5.37 3.68 -10.84
CA VAL A 44 -4.20 2.89 -11.26
C VAL A 44 -4.16 2.66 -12.76
N SER A 45 -5.32 2.43 -13.38
CA SER A 45 -5.42 2.09 -14.80
C SER A 45 -5.34 3.30 -15.73
N THR A 46 -5.74 4.50 -15.27
CA THR A 46 -5.86 5.69 -16.15
C THR A 46 -4.89 6.83 -15.82
N ASP A 47 -4.50 7.01 -14.56
CA ASP A 47 -3.77 8.21 -14.13
C ASP A 47 -2.26 7.99 -14.05
N ILE A 48 -1.81 6.73 -14.12
CA ILE A 48 -0.40 6.38 -14.23
C ILE A 48 -0.05 6.12 -15.69
N ASP A 49 0.99 6.80 -16.18
CA ASP A 49 1.61 6.49 -17.46
C ASP A 49 2.52 5.25 -17.34
N TRP A 50 1.93 4.08 -17.58
CA TRP A 50 2.64 2.81 -17.61
C TRP A 50 3.56 2.66 -18.83
N THR A 51 3.57 3.59 -19.78
CA THR A 51 4.44 3.50 -20.97
C THR A 51 5.79 4.16 -20.75
N GLN A 52 5.92 5.01 -19.73
CA GLN A 52 7.19 5.65 -19.35
C GLN A 52 8.28 4.58 -19.18
N PRO A 53 9.50 4.74 -19.69
CA PRO A 53 10.57 3.75 -19.44
C PRO A 53 11.05 3.81 -17.99
N VAL A 54 11.51 2.67 -17.46
CA VAL A 54 12.19 2.58 -16.17
C VAL A 54 13.61 2.10 -16.41
N ASP A 55 14.59 2.84 -15.91
CA ASP A 55 15.99 2.41 -15.93
C ASP A 55 16.26 1.55 -14.69
N LEU A 56 16.46 0.24 -14.92
CA LEU A 56 16.72 -0.72 -13.85
C LEU A 56 18.16 -0.60 -13.32
N ASP A 57 19.07 -0.03 -14.09
CA ASP A 57 20.49 0.11 -13.71
C ASP A 57 20.71 1.35 -12.82
N GLU A 58 19.83 2.36 -12.88
CA GLU A 58 19.85 3.51 -11.97
C GLU A 58 19.22 3.21 -10.59
N GLY A 59 18.43 2.14 -10.49
CA GLY A 59 17.71 1.78 -9.28
C GLY A 59 16.43 2.61 -9.05
N PHE A 60 15.65 2.23 -8.04
CA PHE A 60 14.33 2.81 -7.76
C PHE A 60 14.30 3.68 -6.52
N VAL A 61 15.19 3.41 -5.55
CA VAL A 61 15.26 4.13 -4.28
C VAL A 61 16.62 4.80 -4.13
N ALA A 62 16.71 5.81 -3.27
CA ALA A 62 18.01 6.39 -2.93
C ALA A 62 18.90 5.32 -2.28
N ASP A 63 20.16 5.23 -2.70
CA ASP A 63 21.11 4.22 -2.19
C ASP A 63 21.22 4.21 -0.66
N GLY A 64 21.12 5.37 -0.01
CA GLY A 64 21.12 5.49 1.46
C GLY A 64 19.96 4.79 2.18
N LEU A 65 18.94 4.32 1.45
CA LEU A 65 17.84 3.51 1.99
C LEU A 65 18.13 2.01 1.92
N ILE A 66 19.24 1.59 1.31
CA ILE A 66 19.67 0.20 1.24
C ILE A 66 20.58 -0.08 2.44
N ASP A 67 20.24 -1.10 3.24
CA ASP A 67 20.87 -1.34 4.55
C ASP A 67 22.41 -1.48 4.52
N ILE A 68 22.96 -2.00 3.42
CA ILE A 68 24.40 -2.21 3.27
C ILE A 68 25.14 -0.97 2.74
N HIS A 69 24.44 0.11 2.39
CA HIS A 69 25.03 1.34 1.90
C HIS A 69 26.04 1.93 2.90
N GLY A 70 27.17 2.43 2.41
CA GLY A 70 28.26 2.95 3.23
C GLY A 70 29.10 1.89 3.96
N THR A 71 28.82 0.59 3.72
CA THR A 71 29.68 -0.49 4.22
C THR A 71 30.77 -0.86 3.20
N LYS A 72 31.83 -1.52 3.67
CA LYS A 72 32.88 -2.07 2.80
C LYS A 72 32.39 -3.06 1.74
N PHE A 73 31.18 -3.61 1.90
CA PHE A 73 30.58 -4.53 0.92
C PHE A 73 29.96 -3.75 -0.23
N TRP A 74 29.32 -2.62 0.06
CA TRP A 74 28.80 -1.68 -0.94
C TRP A 74 29.93 -1.07 -1.78
N ASP A 75 31.03 -0.68 -1.15
CA ASP A 75 32.17 -0.06 -1.85
C ASP A 75 32.89 -1.02 -2.80
N LYS A 76 32.71 -2.33 -2.64
CA LYS A 76 33.25 -3.36 -3.55
C LYS A 76 32.41 -3.54 -4.81
N MET A 77 31.15 -3.08 -4.82
CA MET A 77 30.27 -3.21 -5.96
C MET A 77 30.57 -2.16 -7.03
N ASN A 78 30.59 -2.58 -8.28
CA ASN A 78 30.56 -1.68 -9.43
C ASN A 78 29.15 -1.08 -9.63
N ASN A 79 29.02 -0.12 -10.54
CA ASN A 79 27.74 0.58 -10.75
C ASN A 79 26.60 -0.36 -11.16
N LYS A 80 26.88 -1.37 -11.98
CA LYS A 80 25.88 -2.36 -12.40
C LYS A 80 25.43 -3.23 -11.23
N GLU A 81 26.37 -3.65 -10.38
CA GLU A 81 26.05 -4.42 -9.17
C GLU A 81 25.23 -3.60 -8.17
N LYS A 82 25.50 -2.29 -8.05
CA LYS A 82 24.71 -1.36 -7.23
C LYS A 82 23.29 -1.19 -7.77
N GLY A 83 23.14 -1.02 -9.09
CA GLY A 83 21.85 -0.96 -9.76
C GLY A 83 21.01 -2.22 -9.52
N GLU A 84 21.60 -3.40 -9.72
CA GLU A 84 20.89 -4.67 -9.46
C GLU A 84 20.56 -4.86 -7.97
N MET A 85 21.47 -4.53 -7.06
CA MET A 85 21.19 -4.54 -5.62
C MET A 85 20.00 -3.64 -5.28
N ASN A 86 19.97 -2.43 -5.85
CA ASN A 86 18.89 -1.47 -5.65
C ASN A 86 17.56 -2.02 -6.19
N ARG A 87 17.55 -2.59 -7.40
CA ARG A 87 16.37 -3.25 -7.98
C ARG A 87 15.85 -4.37 -7.08
N LEU A 88 16.73 -5.27 -6.63
CA LEU A 88 16.34 -6.41 -5.78
C LEU A 88 15.83 -5.96 -4.41
N PHE A 89 16.50 -4.99 -3.79
CA PHE A 89 16.06 -4.39 -2.53
C PHE A 89 14.69 -3.72 -2.68
N SER A 90 14.49 -2.99 -3.77
CA SER A 90 13.23 -2.32 -4.08
C SER A 90 12.11 -3.31 -4.32
N ALA A 91 12.36 -4.39 -5.08
CA ALA A 91 11.41 -5.48 -5.26
C ALA A 91 11.00 -6.11 -3.94
N TRP A 92 11.97 -6.45 -3.08
CA TRP A 92 11.70 -6.99 -1.75
C TRP A 92 10.86 -6.03 -0.91
N ARG A 93 11.25 -4.75 -0.83
CA ARG A 93 10.57 -3.74 -0.01
C ARG A 93 9.15 -3.46 -0.49
N LEU A 94 8.96 -3.28 -1.79
CA LEU A 94 7.65 -3.07 -2.41
C LEU A 94 6.75 -4.30 -2.23
N SER A 95 7.33 -5.52 -2.20
CA SER A 95 6.56 -6.74 -1.89
C SER A 95 6.08 -6.77 -0.43
N GLN A 96 6.88 -6.25 0.51
CA GLN A 96 6.44 -6.10 1.90
C GLN A 96 5.29 -5.09 2.01
N LEU A 97 5.40 -3.95 1.30
CA LEU A 97 4.32 -2.96 1.24
C LEU A 97 3.05 -3.55 0.65
N TYR A 98 3.13 -4.22 -0.51
CA TYR A 98 1.99 -4.90 -1.13
C TYR A 98 1.20 -5.80 -0.15
N HIS A 99 1.90 -6.63 0.63
CA HIS A 99 1.25 -7.45 1.64
C HIS A 99 0.73 -6.65 2.84
N GLY A 100 1.45 -5.59 3.23
CA GLY A 100 1.02 -4.64 4.25
C GLY A 100 -0.28 -3.94 3.87
N GLU A 101 -0.43 -3.49 2.62
CA GLU A 101 -1.64 -2.81 2.14
C GLU A 101 -2.86 -3.72 2.22
N HIS A 102 -2.73 -5.00 1.84
CA HIS A 102 -3.83 -5.94 2.03
C HIS A 102 -4.20 -6.12 3.51
N GLY A 103 -3.21 -6.13 4.41
CA GLY A 103 -3.47 -6.11 5.85
C GLY A 103 -4.19 -4.83 6.29
N ALA A 104 -3.81 -3.68 5.73
CA ALA A 104 -4.41 -2.39 6.02
C ALA A 104 -5.87 -2.32 5.54
N VAL A 105 -6.22 -2.91 4.38
CA VAL A 105 -7.62 -3.08 3.92
C VAL A 105 -8.46 -3.74 5.02
N LEU A 106 -7.96 -4.82 5.63
CA LEU A 106 -8.69 -5.55 6.68
C LEU A 106 -8.87 -4.67 7.93
N VAL A 107 -7.80 -4.01 8.38
CA VAL A 107 -7.84 -3.14 9.57
C VAL A 107 -8.76 -1.94 9.37
N CYS A 108 -8.65 -1.23 8.24
CA CYS A 108 -9.51 -0.11 7.92
C CYS A 108 -10.98 -0.53 7.83
N GLY A 109 -11.27 -1.70 7.27
CA GLY A 109 -12.63 -2.26 7.22
C GLY A 109 -13.20 -2.53 8.60
N GLN A 110 -12.39 -3.10 9.50
CA GLN A 110 -12.77 -3.29 10.90
C GLN A 110 -12.98 -1.94 11.61
N LEU A 111 -12.09 -0.97 11.42
CA LEU A 111 -12.23 0.36 12.01
C LEU A 111 -13.51 1.06 11.54
N ALA A 112 -13.88 0.94 10.27
CA ALA A 112 -15.16 1.44 9.77
C ALA A 112 -16.37 0.81 10.48
N ASN A 113 -16.27 -0.46 10.92
CA ASN A 113 -17.32 -1.12 11.70
C ASN A 113 -17.36 -0.65 13.17
N VAL A 114 -16.21 -0.41 13.81
CA VAL A 114 -16.16 -0.20 15.27
C VAL A 114 -16.07 1.27 15.71
N LEU A 115 -15.64 2.19 14.84
CA LEU A 115 -15.46 3.60 15.25
C LEU A 115 -16.80 4.25 15.65
N PRO A 116 -16.82 5.06 16.72
CA PRO A 116 -18.07 5.59 17.29
C PRO A 116 -18.57 6.89 16.65
N THR A 117 -17.83 7.48 15.72
CA THR A 117 -18.18 8.76 15.09
C THR A 117 -18.37 8.60 13.59
N ALA A 118 -19.30 9.37 13.00
CA ALA A 118 -19.56 9.32 11.57
C ALA A 118 -18.32 9.74 10.75
N ASP A 119 -17.60 10.78 11.18
CA ASP A 119 -16.39 11.26 10.51
C ASP A 119 -15.27 10.20 10.50
N GLY A 120 -15.09 9.48 11.61
CA GLY A 120 -14.13 8.39 11.70
C GLY A 120 -14.49 7.23 10.76
N LYS A 121 -15.77 6.82 10.75
CA LYS A 121 -16.26 5.79 9.84
C LYS A 121 -16.09 6.20 8.36
N TYR A 122 -16.42 7.44 8.01
CA TYR A 122 -16.28 7.96 6.65
C TYR A 122 -14.84 8.00 6.19
N PHE A 123 -13.92 8.49 7.04
CA PHE A 123 -12.51 8.50 6.72
C PHE A 123 -11.94 7.08 6.58
N MET A 124 -12.28 6.14 7.47
CA MET A 124 -11.83 4.75 7.33
C MET A 124 -12.42 4.07 6.10
N ALA A 125 -13.65 4.39 5.70
CA ALA A 125 -14.24 3.88 4.46
C ALA A 125 -13.44 4.33 3.22
N THR A 126 -12.92 5.56 3.21
CA THR A 126 -12.00 5.97 2.13
C THR A 126 -10.68 5.22 2.17
N GLN A 127 -10.14 4.96 3.37
CA GLN A 127 -8.88 4.21 3.52
C GLN A 127 -9.02 2.76 3.05
N VAL A 128 -10.15 2.07 3.29
CA VAL A 128 -10.39 0.73 2.72
C VAL A 128 -10.17 0.71 1.21
N MET A 129 -10.69 1.71 0.51
CA MET A 129 -10.53 1.82 -0.93
C MET A 129 -9.10 2.23 -1.32
N ASP A 130 -8.50 3.19 -0.60
CA ASP A 130 -7.11 3.61 -0.86
C ASP A 130 -6.13 2.44 -0.75
N GLU A 131 -6.23 1.60 0.28
CA GLU A 131 -5.30 0.47 0.45
C GLU A 131 -5.57 -0.67 -0.55
N ALA A 132 -6.82 -0.84 -0.98
CA ALA A 132 -7.14 -1.73 -2.09
C ALA A 132 -6.51 -1.24 -3.40
N ARG A 133 -6.55 0.07 -3.64
CA ARG A 133 -5.93 0.72 -4.80
C ARG A 133 -4.40 0.65 -4.74
N HIS A 134 -3.78 0.82 -3.57
CA HIS A 134 -2.34 0.62 -3.39
C HIS A 134 -1.94 -0.83 -3.66
N THR A 135 -2.74 -1.79 -3.21
CA THR A 135 -2.55 -3.22 -3.51
C THR A 135 -2.56 -3.48 -5.02
N GLU A 136 -3.53 -2.92 -5.75
CA GLU A 136 -3.60 -3.01 -7.22
C GLU A 136 -2.35 -2.41 -7.89
N PHE A 137 -1.93 -1.21 -7.46
CA PHE A 137 -0.73 -0.56 -7.96
C PHE A 137 0.51 -1.43 -7.76
N PHE A 138 0.77 -1.88 -6.54
CA PHE A 138 1.99 -2.66 -6.25
C PHE A 138 2.00 -3.99 -6.99
N GLN A 139 0.86 -4.67 -7.11
CA GLN A 139 0.75 -5.91 -7.89
C GLN A 139 1.19 -5.69 -9.34
N ARG A 140 0.69 -4.63 -9.98
CA ARG A 140 1.02 -4.29 -11.35
C ARG A 140 2.47 -3.82 -11.48
N TYR A 141 2.92 -2.94 -10.59
CA TYR A 141 4.26 -2.36 -10.64
C TYR A 141 5.36 -3.42 -10.45
N LEU A 142 5.20 -4.33 -9.48
CA LEU A 142 6.12 -5.45 -9.28
C LEU A 142 6.15 -6.38 -10.51
N GLY A 143 4.99 -6.66 -11.09
CA GLY A 143 4.88 -7.57 -12.24
C GLY A 143 5.41 -7.01 -13.56
N GLU A 144 5.12 -5.74 -13.85
CA GLU A 144 5.40 -5.12 -15.15
C GLU A 144 6.70 -4.31 -15.18
N ARG A 145 7.19 -3.81 -14.03
CA ARG A 145 8.21 -2.74 -13.99
C ARG A 145 9.48 -3.16 -13.28
N VAL A 146 9.36 -3.72 -12.07
CA VAL A 146 10.53 -4.18 -11.30
C VAL A 146 10.98 -5.57 -11.75
N GLY A 147 10.01 -6.39 -12.19
CA GLY A 147 10.19 -7.79 -12.53
C GLY A 147 9.89 -8.69 -11.34
N LYS A 148 9.35 -9.89 -11.61
CA LYS A 148 9.17 -10.92 -10.58
C LYS A 148 10.53 -11.32 -10.03
N VAL A 149 10.72 -11.17 -8.72
CA VAL A 149 11.87 -11.72 -7.98
C VAL A 149 11.46 -13.04 -7.36
#